data_AF-A0ABD0REN4-F1
#
_entry.id   AF-A0ABD0REN4-F1
#
_cell.length_a   1.000
_cell.length_b   1.000
_cell.length_c   1.000
_cell.angle_alpha   90.00
_cell.angle_beta   90.00
_cell.angle_gamma   90.00
#
_symmetry.space_group_name_H-M   'P 1'
#
loop_
_entity.id
_entity.type
_entity.pdbx_description
1 polymer ?
#
loop_
_entity_poly.entity_id
_entity_poly.type
_entity_poly.pdbx_seq_one_letter_code
_entity_poly.pdbx_strand_id
1 'polypeptide(L)'
;VGLWIDAGSRYENERNNGTAHFLEHMAFKGTRKRSQLDLELEIENMGAHLNAYTSREQTVYYAKAFSKDLPRERHYGCAVNASLLAAVEILADIIQNSTLGEAEIERERGVILREMQEVETNLQEVVFDYLHATAYQDTPLGRTILGPTENI
;
A
#
# COMPACT_ATOMS: atom_id res chain seq x y z
N VAL A 1 12.00 7.98 -2.46
CA VAL A 1 12.52 6.59 -2.31
C VAL A 1 11.34 5.62 -2.42
N GLY A 2 11.53 4.40 -2.89
CA GLY A 2 10.46 3.41 -2.90
C GLY A 2 10.98 1.99 -3.04
N LEU A 3 10.13 1.03 -2.70
CA LEU A 3 10.33 -0.40 -2.83
C LEU A 3 9.34 -0.92 -3.88
N TRP A 4 9.88 -1.54 -4.92
CA TRP A 4 9.11 -2.24 -5.95
C TRP A 4 9.27 -3.73 -5.69
N ILE A 5 8.17 -4.40 -5.41
CA ILE A 5 8.13 -5.83 -5.11
C ILE A 5 7.52 -6.52 -6.32
N ASP A 6 8.20 -7.56 -6.82
CA ASP A 6 7.72 -8.44 -7.89
C ASP A 6 6.67 -9.43 -7.31
N ALA A 7 5.54 -8.85 -6.91
CA ALA A 7 4.38 -9.50 -6.33
C ALA A 7 3.13 -8.70 -6.68
N GLY A 8 1.96 -9.35 -6.73
CA GLY A 8 0.70 -8.77 -7.19
C GLY A 8 -0.34 -9.86 -7.40
N SER A 9 -1.52 -9.49 -7.90
CA SER A 9 -2.65 -10.43 -8.00
C SER A 9 -2.42 -11.63 -8.93
N ARG A 10 -1.49 -11.53 -9.89
CA ARG A 10 -1.06 -12.65 -10.75
C ARG A 10 -0.46 -13.81 -9.94
N TYR A 11 0.19 -13.52 -8.82
CA TYR A 11 0.88 -14.52 -7.99
C TYR A 11 -0.05 -15.14 -6.93
N GLU A 12 -1.31 -14.74 -6.91
CA GLU A 12 -2.35 -15.29 -6.05
C GLU A 12 -2.97 -16.56 -6.66
N ASN A 13 -3.79 -17.23 -5.87
CA ASN A 13 -4.67 -18.32 -6.27
C ASN A 13 -6.13 -17.97 -5.95
N GLU A 14 -7.06 -18.84 -6.34
CA GLU A 14 -8.50 -18.59 -6.18
C GLU A 14 -8.93 -18.37 -4.73
N ARG A 15 -8.20 -18.92 -3.75
CA ARG A 15 -8.55 -18.84 -2.33
C ARG A 15 -8.05 -17.58 -1.65
N ASN A 16 -7.08 -16.88 -2.24
CA ASN A 16 -6.47 -15.69 -1.65
C ASN A 16 -6.44 -14.50 -2.61
N ASN A 17 -7.22 -14.55 -3.69
CA ASN A 17 -7.30 -13.44 -4.62
C ASN A 17 -7.88 -12.21 -3.93
N GLY A 18 -7.14 -11.08 -4.00
CA GLY A 18 -7.42 -9.84 -3.29
C GLY A 18 -6.48 -9.56 -2.11
N THR A 19 -5.62 -10.52 -1.75
CA THR A 19 -4.66 -10.37 -0.63
C THR A 19 -3.64 -9.26 -0.88
N ALA A 20 -3.14 -9.09 -2.11
CA ALA A 20 -2.15 -8.08 -2.45
C ALA A 20 -2.71 -6.67 -2.22
N HIS A 21 -3.93 -6.42 -2.71
CA HIS A 21 -4.65 -5.17 -2.47
C HIS A 21 -4.96 -4.97 -0.98
N PHE A 22 -5.41 -6.03 -0.30
CA PHE A 22 -5.68 -5.94 1.14
C PHE A 22 -4.42 -5.61 1.95
N LEU A 23 -3.28 -6.22 1.61
CA LEU A 23 -2.01 -5.96 2.27
C LEU A 23 -1.52 -4.53 2.05
N GLU A 24 -1.79 -3.95 0.87
CA GLU A 24 -1.54 -2.54 0.59
C GLU A 24 -2.27 -1.62 1.58
N HIS A 25 -3.58 -1.84 1.78
CA HIS A 25 -4.38 -1.11 2.76
C HIS A 25 -3.84 -1.27 4.18
N MET A 26 -3.42 -2.48 4.52
CA MET A 26 -2.93 -2.81 5.86
C MET A 26 -1.52 -2.27 6.14
N ALA A 27 -0.71 -2.00 5.11
CA ALA A 27 0.68 -1.59 5.27
C ALA A 27 0.84 -0.32 6.13
N PHE A 28 -0.14 0.58 6.10
CA PHE A 28 -0.09 1.85 6.84
C PHE A 28 -0.82 1.82 8.19
N LYS A 29 -1.36 0.67 8.63
CA LYS A 29 -2.17 0.56 9.86
C LYS A 29 -1.35 0.31 11.13
N GLY A 30 -0.03 0.47 11.04
CA GLY A 30 0.90 0.38 12.16
C GLY A 30 1.90 -0.76 12.03
N THR A 31 2.94 -0.67 12.86
CA THR A 31 4.02 -1.63 12.97
C THR A 31 4.21 -2.03 14.43
N ARG A 32 5.12 -2.96 14.71
CA ARG A 32 5.48 -3.32 16.09
C ARG A 32 6.10 -2.15 16.87
N LYS A 33 6.66 -1.16 16.17
CA LYS A 33 7.34 -0.01 16.78
C LYS A 33 6.47 1.24 16.83
N ARG A 34 5.55 1.39 15.88
CA ARG A 34 4.78 2.61 15.64
C ARG A 34 3.30 2.28 15.56
N SER A 35 2.47 3.00 16.30
CA SER A 35 1.02 2.97 16.02
C SER A 35 0.74 3.61 14.66
N GLN A 36 -0.45 3.38 14.10
CA GLN A 36 -0.89 4.08 12.89
C GLN A 36 -0.78 5.61 13.05
N LEU A 37 -1.24 6.14 14.18
CA LEU A 37 -1.21 7.58 14.45
C LEU A 37 0.21 8.13 14.52
N ASP A 38 1.13 7.42 15.20
CA ASP A 38 2.53 7.85 15.29
C ASP A 38 3.19 7.85 13.90
N LEU A 39 2.88 6.85 13.08
CA LEU A 39 3.38 6.73 11.71
C LEU A 39 2.90 7.91 10.83
N GLU A 40 1.60 8.22 10.88
CA GLU A 40 1.00 9.34 10.16
C GLU A 40 1.62 10.68 10.60
N LEU A 41 1.71 10.91 11.91
CA LEU A 41 2.30 12.13 12.47
C LEU A 41 3.79 12.28 12.13
N GLU A 42 4.57 11.20 12.17
CA GLU A 42 6.00 11.25 11.82
C GLU A 42 6.20 11.69 10.36
N ILE A 43 5.42 11.12 9.44
CA ILE A 43 5.47 11.44 8.02
C ILE A 43 5.00 12.87 7.73
N GLU A 44 3.90 13.30 8.33
CA GLU A 44 3.39 14.68 8.17
C GLU A 44 4.37 15.72 8.73
N ASN A 45 4.96 15.48 9.91
CA ASN A 45 5.95 16.37 10.52
C ASN A 45 7.22 16.51 9.70
N MET A 46 7.54 15.51 8.86
CA MET A 46 8.65 15.56 7.91
C MET A 46 8.28 16.30 6.62
N GLY A 47 7.00 16.64 6.41
CA GLY A 47 6.50 17.12 5.12
C GLY A 47 6.63 16.06 4.02
N ALA A 48 6.64 14.79 4.40
CA ALA A 48 6.75 13.67 3.48
C ALA A 48 5.37 13.14 3.10
N HIS A 49 5.29 12.45 1.97
CA HIS A 49 4.11 11.74 1.53
C HIS A 49 4.46 10.28 1.28
N LEU A 50 3.80 9.38 2.00
CA LEU A 50 3.80 7.95 1.73
C LEU A 50 2.61 7.60 0.85
N ASN A 51 2.81 6.65 -0.04
CA ASN A 51 1.71 6.01 -0.76
C ASN A 51 2.12 4.61 -1.21
N ALA A 52 1.13 3.80 -1.56
CA ALA A 52 1.31 2.51 -2.18
C ALA A 52 0.38 2.34 -3.38
N TYR A 53 0.66 1.34 -4.20
CA TYR A 53 -0.29 0.80 -5.17
C TYR A 53 0.08 -0.63 -5.53
N THR A 54 -0.93 -1.41 -5.87
CA THR A 54 -0.81 -2.80 -6.30
C THR A 54 -1.32 -2.95 -7.72
N SER A 55 -0.60 -3.75 -8.50
CA SER A 55 -0.96 -4.17 -9.84
C SER A 55 -1.04 -5.70 -9.89
N ARG A 56 -1.26 -6.23 -11.09
CA ARG A 56 -1.24 -7.69 -11.33
C ARG A 56 0.13 -8.28 -11.04
N GLU A 57 1.22 -7.54 -11.28
CA GLU A 57 2.59 -8.10 -11.18
C GLU A 57 3.52 -7.33 -10.25
N GLN A 58 3.10 -6.17 -9.73
CA GLN A 58 3.95 -5.33 -8.91
C GLN A 58 3.16 -4.69 -7.78
N THR A 59 3.74 -4.67 -6.58
CA THR A 59 3.27 -3.87 -5.45
C THR A 59 4.37 -2.89 -5.09
N VAL A 60 3.99 -1.63 -4.97
CA VAL A 60 4.94 -0.52 -4.79
C VAL A 60 4.60 0.24 -3.54
N TYR A 61 5.60 0.44 -2.69
CA TYR A 61 5.52 1.30 -1.52
C TYR A 61 6.55 2.40 -1.65
N TYR A 62 6.13 3.67 -1.64
CA TYR A 62 7.05 4.76 -1.87
C TYR A 62 6.80 5.96 -0.98
N ALA A 63 7.87 6.72 -0.77
CA ALA A 63 7.91 7.95 -0.02
C ALA A 63 8.48 9.08 -0.88
N LYS A 64 7.73 10.18 -0.97
CA LYS A 64 8.23 11.47 -1.46
C LYS A 64 8.61 12.29 -0.23
N ALA A 65 9.88 12.65 -0.12
CA ALA A 65 10.40 13.46 0.97
C ALA A 65 11.43 14.45 0.41
N PHE A 66 11.67 15.55 1.13
CA PHE A 66 12.68 16.52 0.73
C PHE A 66 14.07 15.89 0.75
N SER A 67 14.86 16.17 -0.30
CA SER A 67 16.24 15.68 -0.40
C SER A 67 17.20 16.39 0.55
N LYS A 68 16.85 17.61 0.98
CA LYS A 68 17.56 18.37 2.00
C LYS A 68 16.56 18.69 3.10
N ASP A 69 16.98 18.50 4.34
CA ASP A 69 16.16 18.91 5.47
C ASP A 69 15.89 20.42 5.35
N LEU A 70 14.64 20.84 5.55
CA LEU A 70 14.35 22.25 5.77
C LEU A 70 15.26 22.71 6.93
N PRO A 71 15.89 23.89 6.86
CA PRO A 71 16.72 24.37 7.95
C PRO A 71 15.87 24.45 9.22
N ARG A 72 15.92 23.41 10.05
CA ARG A 72 15.36 23.43 11.39
C ARG A 72 16.17 24.48 12.12
N GLU A 73 15.54 25.61 12.44
CA GLU A 73 16.19 26.63 13.24
C GLU A 73 16.73 25.95 14.50
N ARG A 74 18.07 25.94 14.61
CA ARG A 74 18.89 25.72 15.80
C ARG A 74 18.15 24.98 16.93
N HIS A 75 18.50 23.71 17.18
CA HIS A 75 18.74 23.26 18.56
C HIS A 75 19.39 21.86 18.65
N TYR A 76 19.33 21.04 17.59
CA TYR A 76 20.03 19.75 17.58
C TYR A 76 20.68 19.55 16.21
N GLY A 77 22.01 19.48 16.18
CA GLY A 77 22.74 19.18 14.94
C GLY A 77 22.27 17.86 14.38
N CYS A 78 21.56 17.88 13.25
CA CYS A 78 21.12 16.69 12.55
C CYS A 78 21.73 16.68 11.15
N ALA A 79 22.27 15.53 10.77
CA ALA A 79 23.01 15.30 9.55
C ALA A 79 22.18 15.65 8.30
N VAL A 80 22.86 16.17 7.28
CA VAL A 80 22.30 16.38 5.93
C VAL A 80 21.65 15.06 5.45
N ASN A 81 20.38 15.10 5.04
CA ASN A 81 19.54 13.99 4.51
C ASN A 81 18.74 13.18 5.56
N ALA A 82 18.45 13.75 6.74
CA ALA A 82 17.72 13.04 7.78
C ALA A 82 16.31 12.60 7.34
N SER A 83 15.57 13.45 6.62
CA SER A 83 14.23 13.13 6.12
C SER A 83 14.22 11.97 5.13
N LEU A 84 15.21 11.89 4.23
CA LEU A 84 15.27 10.79 3.26
C LEU A 84 15.65 9.47 3.94
N LEU A 85 16.55 9.50 4.92
CA LEU A 85 16.93 8.31 5.69
C LEU A 85 15.77 7.81 6.56
N ALA A 86 15.04 8.72 7.21
CA ALA A 86 13.83 8.38 7.96
C ALA A 86 12.77 7.76 7.04
N ALA A 87 12.56 8.30 5.83
CA ALA A 87 11.64 7.70 4.86
C ALA A 87 12.04 6.27 4.45
N VAL A 88 13.33 5.98 4.31
CA VAL A 88 13.84 4.61 4.07
C VAL A 88 13.55 3.71 5.28
N GLU A 89 13.83 4.18 6.48
CA GLU A 89 13.62 3.41 7.72
C GLU A 89 12.15 3.10 7.94
N ILE A 90 11.27 4.08 7.73
CA ILE A 90 9.82 3.92 7.82
C ILE A 90 9.31 2.89 6.81
N LEU A 91 9.73 2.98 5.54
CA LEU A 91 9.36 2.00 4.53
C LEU A 91 9.85 0.59 4.90
N ALA A 92 11.07 0.46 5.43
CA ALA A 92 11.59 -0.84 5.87
C ALA A 92 10.78 -1.40 7.06
N ASP A 93 10.38 -0.56 8.01
CA ASP A 93 9.60 -0.95 9.18
C ASP A 93 8.18 -1.40 8.80
N ILE A 94 7.52 -0.66 7.90
CA ILE A 94 6.19 -1.00 7.35
C ILE A 94 6.21 -2.40 6.74
N ILE A 95 7.19 -2.70 5.89
CA ILE A 95 7.23 -3.97 5.15
C ILE A 95 7.64 -5.15 6.03
N GLN A 96 8.53 -4.95 7.01
CA GLN A 96 9.06 -6.06 7.82
C GLN A 96 8.28 -6.30 9.12
N ASN A 97 7.65 -5.26 9.68
CA ASN A 97 7.13 -5.30 11.05
C ASN A 97 5.66 -4.85 11.17
N SER A 98 4.86 -4.88 10.09
CA SER A 98 3.42 -4.61 10.18
C SER A 98 2.73 -5.59 11.16
N THR A 99 1.80 -5.08 11.96
CA THR A 99 1.15 -5.83 13.06
C THR A 99 -0.16 -6.52 12.67
N LEU A 100 -0.74 -6.21 11.50
CA LEU A 100 -1.94 -6.85 10.93
C LEU A 100 -3.03 -7.21 11.96
N GLY A 101 -3.44 -6.22 12.78
CA GLY A 101 -4.41 -6.43 13.85
C GLY A 101 -5.81 -6.77 13.32
N GLU A 102 -6.53 -7.66 14.02
CA GLU A 102 -7.88 -8.10 13.60
C GLU A 102 -8.88 -6.93 13.50
N ALA A 103 -8.80 -5.95 14.40
CA ALA A 103 -9.68 -4.79 14.39
C ALA A 103 -9.43 -3.89 13.17
N GLU A 104 -8.17 -3.72 12.78
CA GLU A 104 -7.76 -2.97 11.60
C GLU A 104 -8.16 -3.71 10.33
N ILE A 105 -7.98 -5.03 10.29
CA ILE A 105 -8.43 -5.89 9.18
C ILE A 105 -9.93 -5.70 8.95
N GLU A 106 -10.76 -5.81 9.98
CA GLU A 106 -12.20 -5.70 9.81
C GLU A 106 -12.63 -4.29 9.39
N ARG A 107 -11.93 -3.26 9.87
CA ARG A 107 -12.15 -1.88 9.44
C ARG A 107 -11.80 -1.70 7.96
N GLU A 108 -10.64 -2.17 7.53
CA GLU A 108 -10.17 -2.04 6.14
C GLU A 108 -10.98 -2.91 5.18
N ARG A 109 -11.45 -4.09 5.60
CA ARG A 109 -12.42 -4.89 4.83
C ARG A 109 -13.63 -4.05 4.44
N GLY A 110 -14.20 -3.31 5.38
CA GLY A 110 -15.33 -2.41 5.11
C GLY A 110 -14.97 -1.25 4.17
N VAL A 111 -13.73 -0.75 4.17
CA VAL A 111 -13.26 0.28 3.23
C VAL A 111 -13.13 -0.29 1.82
N ILE A 112 -12.45 -1.43 1.68
CA ILE A 112 -12.23 -2.13 0.40
C ILE A 112 -13.56 -2.51 -0.24
N LEU A 113 -14.53 -3.01 0.54
CA LEU A 113 -15.86 -3.34 0.00
C LEU A 113 -16.61 -2.13 -0.56
N ARG A 114 -16.40 -0.93 -0.01
CA ARG A 114 -16.97 0.31 -0.57
C ARG A 114 -16.22 0.76 -1.81
N GLU A 115 -14.89 0.67 -1.80
CA GLU A 115 -14.06 0.96 -2.97
C GLU A 115 -14.42 0.06 -4.17
N MET A 116 -14.66 -1.23 -3.94
CA MET A 116 -15.16 -2.14 -4.98
C MET A 116 -16.44 -1.61 -5.64
N GLN A 117 -17.37 -1.06 -4.85
CA GLN A 117 -18.60 -0.45 -5.40
C GLN A 117 -18.33 0.83 -6.18
N GLU A 118 -17.35 1.63 -5.75
CA GLU A 118 -16.94 2.85 -6.44
C GLU A 118 -16.25 2.53 -7.78
N VAL A 119 -15.41 1.49 -7.82
CA VAL A 119 -14.72 1.03 -9.04
C VAL A 119 -15.70 0.56 -10.12
N GLU A 120 -16.81 -0.08 -9.75
CA GLU A 120 -17.88 -0.46 -10.69
C GLU A 120 -18.50 0.75 -11.42
N THR A 121 -18.39 1.95 -10.85
CA THR A 121 -18.85 3.19 -11.51
C THR A 121 -17.83 3.74 -12.52
N ASN A 122 -16.58 3.29 -12.47
CA ASN A 122 -15.52 3.66 -13.41
C ASN A 122 -15.49 2.67 -14.58
N LEU A 123 -16.27 2.99 -15.62
CA LEU A 123 -16.41 2.14 -16.81
C LEU A 123 -15.08 1.83 -17.52
N GLN A 124 -14.07 2.70 -17.42
CA GLN A 124 -12.78 2.44 -18.03
C GLN A 124 -12.07 1.26 -17.36
N GLU A 125 -11.98 1.27 -16.03
CA GLU A 125 -11.37 0.18 -15.25
C GLU A 125 -12.14 -1.13 -15.46
N VAL A 126 -13.48 -1.06 -15.37
CA VAL A 126 -14.35 -2.22 -15.60
C VAL A 126 -14.10 -2.85 -16.97
N VAL A 127 -14.03 -2.06 -18.04
CA VAL A 127 -13.74 -2.56 -19.38
C VAL A 127 -12.38 -3.26 -19.44
N PHE A 128 -11.34 -2.70 -18.81
CA PHE A 128 -10.02 -3.32 -18.80
C PHE A 128 -9.96 -4.60 -17.97
N ASP A 129 -10.73 -4.70 -16.89
CA ASP A 129 -10.85 -5.92 -16.11
C ASP A 129 -11.56 -7.03 -16.90
N TYR A 130 -12.68 -6.73 -17.57
CA TYR A 130 -13.34 -7.69 -18.46
C TYR A 130 -12.46 -8.09 -19.66
N LEU A 131 -11.70 -7.15 -20.20
CA LEU A 131 -10.73 -7.44 -21.27
C LEU A 131 -9.68 -8.44 -20.78
N HIS A 132 -9.08 -8.22 -19.60
CA HIS A 132 -8.10 -9.15 -19.04
C HIS A 132 -8.72 -10.51 -18.74
N ALA A 133 -9.88 -10.56 -18.08
CA ALA A 133 -10.57 -11.80 -17.76
C ALA A 133 -10.91 -12.61 -19.02
N THR A 134 -11.27 -11.94 -20.13
CA THR A 134 -11.61 -12.59 -21.40
C THR A 134 -10.37 -13.01 -22.20
N ALA A 135 -9.31 -12.19 -22.20
CA ALA A 135 -8.09 -12.49 -22.95
C ALA A 135 -7.22 -13.58 -22.28
N TYR A 136 -7.25 -13.64 -20.94
CA TYR A 136 -6.39 -14.50 -20.12
C TYR A 136 -7.19 -15.53 -19.31
N GLN A 137 -8.28 -16.04 -19.90
CA GLN A 137 -9.13 -17.08 -19.31
C GLN A 137 -8.31 -18.25 -18.77
N ASP A 138 -8.74 -18.80 -17.63
CA ASP A 138 -8.10 -19.92 -16.94
C ASP A 138 -6.62 -19.70 -16.56
N THR A 139 -6.14 -18.45 -16.58
CA THR A 139 -4.80 -18.08 -16.11
C THR A 139 -4.88 -17.05 -14.97
N PRO A 140 -3.86 -16.96 -14.10
CA PRO A 140 -3.87 -15.99 -13.00
C PRO A 140 -3.98 -14.52 -13.43
N LEU A 141 -3.55 -14.17 -14.65
CA LEU A 141 -3.64 -12.80 -15.18
C LEU A 141 -5.08 -12.34 -15.46
N GLY A 142 -6.01 -13.28 -15.63
CA GLY A 142 -7.42 -12.97 -15.84
C GLY A 142 -8.13 -12.50 -14.57
N ARG A 143 -7.52 -12.66 -13.40
CA ARG A 143 -8.10 -12.22 -12.12
C ARG A 143 -7.95 -10.71 -11.94
N THR A 144 -8.91 -10.11 -11.25
CA THR A 144 -8.86 -8.69 -10.88
C THR A 144 -7.91 -8.50 -9.69
N ILE A 145 -7.48 -7.26 -9.47
CA ILE A 145 -6.60 -6.92 -8.36
C ILE A 145 -7.35 -6.97 -7.02
N LEU A 146 -8.61 -6.52 -7.01
CA LEU A 146 -9.47 -6.49 -5.83
C LEU A 146 -9.91 -7.90 -5.37
N GLY A 147 -10.03 -8.83 -6.31
CA GLY A 147 -10.58 -10.16 -6.07
C GLY A 147 -12.10 -10.16 -5.81
N PRO A 148 -12.69 -11.34 -5.59
CA PRO A 148 -14.12 -11.46 -5.34
C PRO A 148 -14.48 -11.07 -3.91
N THR A 149 -15.67 -10.49 -3.71
CA THR A 149 -16.20 -10.10 -2.39
C THR A 149 -16.26 -11.26 -1.39
N GLU A 150 -16.36 -12.51 -1.84
CA GLU A 150 -16.37 -13.69 -0.96
C GLU A 150 -15.00 -13.99 -0.34
N ASN A 151 -13.92 -13.63 -1.05
CA ASN A 151 -12.55 -13.69 -0.53
C ASN A 151 -12.22 -12.44 0.32
N ILE A 152 -12.94 -11.34 0.03
CA ILE A 152 -13.22 -10.09 0.77
C ILE A 152 -12.94 -10.09 2.25
#